data_AF-A0A0D3V952-F1
#
_entry.id   AF-A0A0D3V952-F1
#
_cell.length_a   1.000
_cell.length_b   1.000
_cell.length_c   1.000
_cell.angle_alpha   90.00
_cell.angle_beta   90.00
_cell.angle_gamma   90.00
#
_symmetry.space_group_name_H-M   'P 1'
#
loop_
_entity.id
_entity.type
_entity.pdbx_description
1 polymer ?
#
loop_
_entity_poly.entity_id
_entity_poly.type
_entity_poly.pdbx_seq_one_letter_code
_entity_poly.pdbx_strand_id
1 'polypeptide(L)'
;MNLRMEQLERRLSNQHHRDLFLQTKHTLKAIDDLADQHRRFQAMQAISGVKIVGSEEALFYETLTEIKEQIVTTLEKTLNDLEHKGDKNYDKNFKDGVE
;
A
#
# COMPACT_ATOMS: atom_id res chain seq x y z
N MET A 1 5.14 8.97 -3.07
CA MET A 1 4.56 7.66 -3.49
C MET A 1 4.57 7.47 -5.01
N ASN A 2 4.05 8.40 -5.82
CA ASN A 2 3.95 8.23 -7.29
C ASN A 2 5.28 7.89 -7.99
N LEU A 3 6.36 8.64 -7.72
CA LEU A 3 7.68 8.37 -8.29
C LEU A 3 8.22 6.96 -7.95
N ARG A 4 7.97 6.46 -6.73
CA ARG A 4 8.36 5.10 -6.32
C ARG A 4 7.55 4.03 -7.06
N MET A 5 6.25 4.25 -7.21
CA MET A 5 5.38 3.35 -7.96
C MET A 5 5.76 3.28 -9.45
N GLU A 6 6.13 4.40 -10.07
CA GLU A 6 6.61 4.43 -11.46
C GLU A 6 7.95 3.67 -11.63
N GLN A 7 8.86 3.80 -10.66
CA GLN A 7 10.12 3.04 -10.66
C GLN A 7 9.88 1.54 -10.51
N LEU A 8 8.96 1.15 -9.64
CA LEU A 8 8.54 -0.24 -9.45
C LEU A 8 7.88 -0.80 -10.72
N GLU A 9 6.98 -0.05 -11.36
CA GLU A 9 6.33 -0.45 -12.62
C GLU A 9 7.35 -0.82 -13.71
N ARG A 10 8.39 0.02 -13.85
CA ARG A 10 9.47 -0.20 -14.81
C ARG A 10 10.32 -1.43 -14.47
N ARG A 11 10.67 -1.64 -13.20
CA ARG A 11 11.42 -2.85 -12.75
C ARG A 11 10.61 -4.13 -12.99
N LEU A 12 9.33 -4.10 -12.65
CA LEU A 12 8.43 -5.26 -12.68
C LEU A 12 8.02 -5.71 -14.07
N SER A 13 7.84 -4.74 -14.99
CA SER A 13 7.53 -5.04 -16.39
C SER A 13 8.62 -5.84 -17.09
N ASN A 14 9.87 -5.74 -16.61
CA ASN A 14 11.03 -6.41 -17.20
C ASN A 14 11.28 -7.82 -16.63
N GLN A 15 10.67 -8.18 -15.49
CA GLN A 15 11.02 -9.38 -14.72
C GLN A 15 9.88 -10.40 -14.53
N HIS A 16 8.81 -10.30 -15.31
CA HIS A 16 7.65 -11.21 -15.24
C HIS A 16 6.88 -11.20 -13.90
N HIS A 17 7.09 -10.20 -13.04
CA HIS A 17 6.35 -10.02 -11.78
C HIS A 17 5.21 -8.99 -11.89
N ARG A 18 4.70 -8.77 -13.13
CA ARG A 18 3.67 -7.76 -13.43
C ARG A 18 2.41 -7.91 -12.58
N ASP A 19 2.03 -9.13 -12.24
CA ASP A 19 0.83 -9.39 -11.46
C ASP A 19 0.95 -8.87 -10.02
N LEU A 20 2.14 -8.95 -9.41
CA LEU A 20 2.40 -8.37 -8.08
C LEU A 20 2.24 -6.85 -8.11
N PHE A 21 2.76 -6.20 -9.17
CA PHE A 21 2.58 -4.75 -9.35
C PHE A 21 1.11 -4.37 -9.48
N LEU A 22 0.38 -5.08 -10.34
CA LEU A 22 -1.05 -4.82 -10.58
C LEU A 22 -1.86 -5.03 -9.31
N GLN A 23 -1.59 -6.10 -8.56
CA GLN A 23 -2.25 -6.36 -7.28
C GLN A 23 -1.98 -5.22 -6.29
N THR A 24 -0.72 -4.79 -6.12
CA THR A 24 -0.40 -3.64 -5.25
C THR A 24 -1.13 -2.38 -5.69
N LYS A 25 -1.20 -2.09 -7.00
CA LYS A 25 -1.93 -0.95 -7.53
C LYS A 25 -3.43 -1.02 -7.22
N HIS A 26 -4.05 -2.19 -7.36
CA HIS A 26 -5.46 -2.40 -7.01
C HIS A 26 -5.70 -2.23 -5.51
N THR A 27 -4.81 -2.74 -4.66
CA THR A 27 -4.90 -2.57 -3.21
C THR A 27 -4.80 -1.10 -2.80
N LEU A 28 -3.84 -0.35 -3.35
CA LEU A 28 -3.72 1.09 -3.08
C LEU A 28 -4.98 1.85 -3.51
N LYS A 29 -5.53 1.51 -4.68
CA LYS A 29 -6.79 2.09 -5.14
C LYS A 29 -7.95 1.77 -4.19
N ALA A 30 -8.05 0.55 -3.69
CA ALA A 30 -9.11 0.19 -2.73
C ALA A 30 -9.01 1.00 -1.43
N ILE A 31 -7.79 1.35 -0.98
CA ILE A 31 -7.57 2.23 0.16
C ILE A 31 -8.01 3.67 -0.13
N ASP A 32 -7.72 4.18 -1.32
CA ASP A 32 -8.20 5.51 -1.73
C ASP A 32 -9.73 5.56 -1.84
N ASP A 33 -10.34 4.49 -2.37
CA ASP A 33 -11.80 4.36 -2.45
C ASP A 33 -12.43 4.29 -1.04
N LEU A 34 -11.77 3.64 -0.07
CA LEU A 34 -12.18 3.64 1.35
C LEU A 34 -12.12 5.05 1.96
N ALA A 35 -11.08 5.82 1.68
CA ALA A 35 -10.96 7.21 2.14
C ALA A 35 -12.12 8.06 1.61
N ASP A 36 -12.50 7.85 0.34
CA ASP A 36 -13.63 8.54 -0.28
C ASP A 36 -14.98 8.12 0.32
N GLN A 37 -15.16 6.84 0.62
CA GLN A 37 -16.35 6.33 1.32
C GLN A 37 -16.47 6.95 2.72
N HIS A 38 -15.38 6.98 3.48
CA HIS A 38 -15.32 7.58 4.82
C HIS A 38 -15.72 9.05 4.79
N ARG A 39 -15.17 9.84 3.85
CA ARG A 39 -15.54 11.26 3.66
C ARG A 39 -17.04 11.44 3.42
N ARG A 40 -17.64 10.61 2.56
CA ARG A 40 -19.08 10.67 2.28
C ARG A 40 -19.91 10.29 3.50
N PHE A 41 -19.47 9.27 4.23
CA PHE A 41 -20.10 8.86 5.48
C PHE A 41 -20.08 9.98 6.52
N GLN A 42 -18.95 10.63 6.75
CA GLN A 42 -18.84 11.76 7.67
C GLN A 42 -19.72 12.94 7.27
N ALA A 43 -19.83 13.24 5.97
CA ALA A 43 -20.74 14.27 5.49
C ALA A 43 -22.21 13.95 5.83
N MET A 44 -22.64 12.69 5.67
CA MET A 44 -23.99 12.25 6.05
C MET A 44 -24.21 12.34 7.56
N GLN A 45 -23.22 11.93 8.36
CA GLN A 45 -23.26 12.03 9.81
C GLN A 45 -23.42 13.49 10.26
N ALA A 46 -22.63 14.42 9.69
CA ALA A 46 -22.73 15.85 10.00
C ALA A 46 -24.11 16.44 9.65
N ILE A 47 -24.67 16.07 8.50
CA ILE A 47 -26.04 16.49 8.11
C ILE A 47 -27.08 15.99 9.13
N SER A 48 -26.89 14.79 9.68
CA SER A 48 -27.75 14.23 10.71
C SER A 48 -27.55 14.83 12.12
N GLY A 49 -26.65 15.81 12.26
CA GLY A 49 -26.36 16.48 13.54
C GLY A 49 -25.29 15.79 14.40
N VAL A 50 -24.64 14.75 13.89
CA VAL A 50 -23.51 14.10 14.58
C VAL A 50 -22.28 15.00 14.48
N LYS A 51 -21.67 15.29 15.63
CA LYS A 51 -20.44 16.09 15.69
C LYS A 51 -19.25 15.27 15.19
N ILE A 52 -18.57 15.75 14.16
CA ILE A 52 -17.31 15.19 13.68
C ILE A 52 -16.19 15.58 14.66
N VAL A 53 -15.41 14.59 15.09
CA VAL A 53 -14.24 14.79 15.93
C VAL A 53 -13.00 14.91 15.03
N GLY A 54 -12.48 16.12 14.88
CA GLY A 54 -11.38 16.38 13.94
C GLY A 54 -10.09 15.60 14.20
N SER A 55 -9.81 15.24 15.45
CA SER A 55 -8.65 14.39 15.79
C SER A 55 -8.81 12.95 15.32
N GLU A 56 -10.04 12.42 15.34
CA GLU A 56 -10.32 11.06 14.83
C GLU A 56 -10.20 11.03 13.30
N GLU A 57 -10.67 12.07 12.62
CA GLU A 57 -10.48 12.23 11.18
C GLU A 57 -8.99 12.28 10.81
N ALA A 58 -8.21 13.10 11.53
CA ALA A 58 -6.78 13.22 11.30
C ALA A 58 -6.07 11.86 11.46
N LEU A 59 -6.35 11.16 12.57
CA LEU A 59 -5.79 9.84 12.84
C LEU A 59 -6.17 8.82 11.77
N PHE A 60 -7.41 8.85 11.27
CA PHE A 60 -7.86 7.96 10.20
C PHE A 60 -7.03 8.14 8.93
N TYR A 61 -6.89 9.38 8.43
CA TYR A 61 -6.12 9.64 7.20
C TYR A 61 -4.61 9.40 7.38
N GLU A 62 -4.07 9.67 8.57
CA GLU A 62 -2.69 9.32 8.92
C GLU A 62 -2.48 7.81 8.83
N THR A 63 -3.37 7.03 9.46
CA THR A 63 -3.34 5.56 9.41
C THR A 63 -3.40 5.03 7.97
N LEU A 64 -4.28 5.57 7.13
CA LEU A 64 -4.34 5.16 5.71
C LEU A 64 -3.05 5.48 4.96
N THR A 65 -2.38 6.58 5.31
CA THR A 65 -1.09 6.96 4.71
C THR A 65 0.01 5.99 5.11
N GLU A 66 0.08 5.64 6.40
CA GLU A 66 1.04 4.66 6.92
C GLU A 66 0.85 3.28 6.30
N ILE A 67 -0.40 2.80 6.18
CA ILE A 67 -0.70 1.51 5.57
C ILE A 67 -0.26 1.48 4.09
N LYS A 68 -0.54 2.55 3.33
CA LYS A 68 -0.10 2.63 1.92
C LYS A 68 1.43 2.56 1.81
N GLU A 69 2.14 3.24 2.71
CA GLU A 69 3.60 3.20 2.77
C GLU A 69 4.15 1.80 3.11
N GLN A 70 3.53 1.12 4.08
CA GLN A 70 3.89 -0.25 4.44
C GLN A 70 3.67 -1.24 3.29
N ILE A 71 2.58 -1.09 2.53
CA ILE A 71 2.29 -1.93 1.36
C ILE A 71 3.36 -1.74 0.27
N VAL A 72 3.73 -0.50 -0.04
CA VAL A 72 4.77 -0.21 -1.06
C VAL A 72 6.13 -0.76 -0.60
N THR A 73 6.49 -0.54 0.67
CA THR A 73 7.72 -1.07 1.24
C THR A 73 7.75 -2.60 1.23
N THR A 74 6.61 -3.24 1.46
CA THR A 74 6.47 -4.71 1.39
C THR A 74 6.69 -5.21 -0.03
N LEU A 75 6.13 -4.54 -1.03
CA LEU A 75 6.39 -4.86 -2.44
C LEU A 75 7.89 -4.73 -2.76
N GLU A 76 8.54 -3.64 -2.35
CA GLU A 76 9.99 -3.45 -2.55
C GLU A 76 10.82 -4.59 -1.94
N LYS A 77 10.52 -4.99 -0.70
CA LYS A 77 11.18 -6.13 -0.03
C LYS A 77 10.94 -7.44 -0.76
N THR A 78 9.71 -7.69 -1.20
CA THR A 78 9.34 -8.90 -1.94
C THR A 78 10.11 -8.98 -3.25
N LEU A 79 10.23 -7.86 -3.97
CA LEU A 79 10.98 -7.83 -5.23
C LEU A 79 12.46 -7.98 -5.02
N ASN A 80 13.02 -7.39 -3.97
CA ASN A 80 14.39 -7.68 -3.60
C ASN A 80 14.55 -9.19 -3.40
N ASP A 81 13.73 -9.85 -2.58
CA ASP A 81 13.85 -11.29 -2.35
C ASP A 81 13.74 -12.13 -3.64
N LEU A 82 12.87 -11.74 -4.57
CA LEU A 82 12.70 -12.42 -5.87
C LEU A 82 13.86 -12.19 -6.85
N GLU A 83 14.50 -11.02 -6.78
CA GLU A 83 15.62 -10.63 -7.63
C GLU A 83 16.95 -11.27 -7.21
N HIS A 84 17.12 -11.64 -5.94
CA HIS A 84 18.35 -12.24 -5.43
C HIS A 84 18.45 -13.73 -5.82
N LYS A 85 18.77 -13.99 -7.09
CA LYS A 85 19.08 -15.33 -7.59
C LYS A 85 20.50 -15.75 -7.20
N GLY A 86 20.65 -16.36 -6.03
CA GLY A 86 21.81 -17.19 -5.72
C GLY A 86 23.03 -16.47 -5.11
N ASP A 87 22.85 -15.27 -4.57
CA ASP A 87 23.88 -14.70 -3.68
C ASP A 87 23.86 -15.47 -2.35
N LYS A 88 24.97 -16.18 -2.07
CA LYS A 88 25.13 -17.01 -0.86
C LYS A 88 25.18 -16.18 0.42
N ASN A 89 25.41 -14.87 0.32
CA ASN A 89 25.46 -13.94 1.45
C ASN A 89 24.20 -13.06 1.56
N TYR A 90 23.17 -13.32 0.75
CA TYR A 90 21.93 -12.56 0.82
C TYR A 90 21.11 -12.92 2.06
N ASP A 91 20.75 -11.91 2.85
CA ASP A 91 19.81 -12.03 3.96
C ASP A 91 18.40 -11.69 3.47
N LYS A 92 17.49 -12.66 3.55
CA LYS A 92 16.13 -12.53 3.01
C LYS A 92 15.30 -11.56 3.86
N ASN A 93 14.50 -10.72 3.20
CA ASN A 93 13.54 -9.86 3.89
C ASN A 93 12.38 -10.67 4.49
N PHE A 94 11.94 -11.71 3.79
CA PHE A 94 10.92 -12.65 4.24
C PHE A 94 11.49 -14.08 4.28
N LYS A 95 11.25 -14.79 5.38
CA LYS A 95 11.61 -16.21 5.48
C LYS A 95 10.75 -17.02 4.52
N ASP A 96 11.31 -18.01 3.83
CA ASP A 96 10.51 -18.91 3.01
C ASP A 96 9.52 -19.67 3.89
N GLY A 97 8.24 -19.70 3.51
CA GLY A 97 7.22 -20.51 4.18
C GLY A 97 6.62 -19.89 5.45
N VAL A 98 6.39 -18.58 5.50
CA VAL A 98 5.49 -18.02 6.52
C VAL A 98 4.05 -18.44 6.17
N GLU A 99 3.58 -19.51 6.83
CA GLU A 99 2.15 -19.86 6.97
C GLU A 99 1.42 -18.84 7.86
#